data_AF-A0A349M8Y2-F1
#
_entry.id   AF-A0A349M8Y2-F1
#
_cell.length_a   1.000
_cell.length_b   1.000
_cell.length_c   1.000
_cell.angle_alpha   90.00
_cell.angle_beta   90.00
_cell.angle_gamma   90.00
#
_symmetry.space_group_name_H-M   'P 1'
#
loop_
_entity.id
_entity.type
_entity.pdbx_description
1 polymer ?
#
loop_
_entity_poly.entity_id
_entity_poly.type
_entity_poly.pdbx_seq_one_letter_code
_entity_poly.pdbx_strand_id
1 'polypeptide(L)'
;LAAGVWMAELVVSVSLLFGLFTRLGAILSIILALQLYAGLSTSPGEWYWTYGMLVLLGFALITVPAGRRLGVDQWLSPRLQAAADSSRIARWLSWLV
;
A
#
# COMPACT_ATOMS: atom_id res chain seq x y z
N LEU A 1 0.46 -0.92 -21.21
CA LEU A 1 -0.10 -1.62 -20.03
C LEU A 1 0.99 -2.11 -19.08
N ALA A 2 1.98 -2.89 -19.54
CA ALA A 2 3.07 -3.41 -18.70
C ALA A 2 3.85 -2.34 -17.91
N ALA A 3 4.22 -1.22 -18.53
CA ALA A 3 4.93 -0.14 -17.84
C ALA A 3 4.13 0.47 -16.68
N GLY A 4 2.80 0.51 -16.77
CA GLY A 4 1.94 1.02 -15.70
C GLY A 4 1.88 0.07 -14.50
N VAL A 5 1.80 -1.24 -14.76
CA VAL A 5 1.86 -2.28 -13.73
C VAL A 5 3.20 -2.24 -13.01
N TRP A 6 4.29 -2.21 -13.78
CA TRP A 6 5.65 -2.12 -13.22
C TRP A 6 5.85 -0.88 -12.34
N MET A 7 5.38 0.29 -12.80
CA MET A 7 5.44 1.51 -11.99
C MET A 7 4.62 1.38 -10.70
N ALA A 8 3.44 0.75 -10.76
CA ALA A 8 2.62 0.53 -9.58
C ALA A 8 3.31 -0.45 -8.58
N GLU A 9 3.93 -1.52 -9.08
CA GLU A 9 4.73 -2.45 -8.27
C GLU A 9 5.92 -1.76 -7.60
N LEU A 10 6.61 -0.87 -8.34
CA LEU A 10 7.71 -0.09 -7.80
C LEU A 10 7.23 0.86 -6.69
N VAL A 11 6.12 1.57 -6.91
CA VAL A 11 5.52 2.47 -5.92
C VAL A 11 5.10 1.70 -4.67
N VAL A 12 4.42 0.57 -4.81
CA VAL A 12 4.06 -0.31 -3.69
C VAL A 12 5.30 -0.75 -2.92
N SER A 13 6.33 -1.22 -3.63
CA SER A 13 7.57 -1.70 -3.02
C SER A 13 8.27 -0.61 -2.22
N VAL A 14 8.46 0.57 -2.80
CA VAL A 14 9.08 1.72 -2.12
C VAL A 14 8.24 2.17 -0.92
N SER A 15 6.91 2.22 -1.07
CA SER A 15 6.00 2.65 0.00
C SER A 15 6.04 1.70 1.20
N LEU A 16 6.00 0.38 0.96
CA LEU A 16 5.99 -0.61 2.03
C LEU A 16 7.38 -0.86 2.63
N LEU A 17 8.46 -0.80 1.84
CA LEU A 17 9.83 -1.01 2.33
C LEU A 17 10.32 0.15 3.22
N PHE A 18 10.09 1.40 2.79
CA PHE A 18 10.51 2.58 3.55
C PHE A 18 9.45 3.04 4.56
N GLY A 19 8.29 2.41 4.54
CA GLY A 19 7.15 2.79 5.37
C GLY A 19 6.72 4.23 5.10
N LEU A 20 6.55 4.59 3.83
CA LEU A 20 6.07 5.89 3.36
C LEU A 20 4.66 5.72 2.79
N PHE A 21 3.69 6.43 3.36
CA PHE A 21 2.26 6.27 3.01
C PHE A 21 1.83 4.80 2.99
N THR A 22 2.18 4.07 4.05
CA THR A 22 2.01 2.60 4.11
C THR A 22 0.60 2.13 3.80
N ARG A 23 -0.42 2.92 4.17
CA ARG A 23 -1.82 2.61 3.84
C ARG A 23 -2.13 2.72 2.36
N LEU A 24 -1.58 3.73 1.66
CA LEU A 24 -1.69 3.80 0.20
C LEU A 24 -0.99 2.62 -0.47
N GLY A 25 0.24 2.32 -0.04
CA GLY A 25 1.01 1.19 -0.58
C GLY A 25 0.27 -0.14 -0.42
N ALA A 26 -0.37 -0.36 0.74
CA ALA A 26 -1.15 -1.56 0.99
C ALA A 26 -2.47 -1.61 0.20
N ILE A 27 -3.16 -0.48 -0.01
CA ILE A 27 -4.35 -0.42 -0.88
C ILE A 27 -3.95 -0.75 -2.33
N LEU A 28 -2.86 -0.14 -2.82
CA LEU A 28 -2.35 -0.39 -4.16
C LEU A 28 -1.91 -1.85 -4.35
N SER A 29 -1.29 -2.46 -3.33
CA SER A 29 -0.91 -3.88 -3.38
C SER A 29 -2.13 -4.80 -3.50
N ILE A 30 -3.24 -4.48 -2.84
CA ILE A 30 -4.51 -5.23 -2.99
C ILE A 30 -5.03 -5.11 -4.42
N ILE A 31 -5.06 -3.89 -4.97
CA ILE A 31 -5.56 -3.65 -6.34
C ILE A 31 -4.74 -4.43 -7.36
N LEU A 32 -3.40 -4.39 -7.25
CA LEU A 32 -2.48 -5.17 -8.07
C LEU A 32 -2.74 -6.67 -7.92
N ALA A 33 -2.85 -7.18 -6.69
CA ALA A 33 -3.09 -8.60 -6.44
C ALA A 33 -4.43 -9.09 -7.01
N LEU A 34 -5.49 -8.29 -6.92
CA LEU A 34 -6.79 -8.59 -7.54
C LEU A 34 -6.71 -8.60 -9.07
N GLN A 35 -5.95 -7.67 -9.64
CA GLN A 35 -5.72 -7.62 -11.09
C GLN A 35 -4.96 -8.87 -11.57
N LEU A 36 -3.93 -9.31 -10.83
CA LEU A 36 -3.19 -10.54 -11.12
C LEU A 36 -4.10 -11.77 -10.98
N TYR A 37 -4.92 -11.83 -9.93
CA TYR A 37 -5.88 -12.91 -9.74
C TYR A 37 -6.86 -13.00 -10.92
N ALA A 38 -7.40 -11.88 -11.38
CA ALA A 38 -8.31 -11.88 -12.54
C ALA A 38 -7.59 -12.21 -13.86
N GLY A 39 -6.34 -11.78 -14.02
CA GLY A 39 -5.60 -11.91 -15.28
C GLY A 39 -4.84 -13.22 -15.46
N LEU A 40 -4.40 -13.86 -14.37
CA LEU A 40 -3.44 -14.97 -14.42
C LEU A 40 -3.87 -16.23 -13.65
N SER A 41 -4.97 -16.20 -12.89
CA SER A 41 -5.39 -17.35 -12.07
C SER A 41 -5.66 -18.64 -12.85
N THR A 42 -5.99 -18.54 -14.15
CA THR A 42 -6.25 -19.68 -15.03
C THR A 42 -5.05 -20.08 -15.88
N SER A 43 -3.93 -19.35 -15.77
CA SER A 43 -2.74 -19.63 -16.55
C SER A 43 -2.04 -20.90 -16.06
N PRO A 44 -1.61 -21.81 -16.96
CA PRO A 44 -0.90 -23.02 -16.57
C PRO A 44 0.39 -22.71 -15.79
N GLY A 45 0.58 -23.37 -14.65
CA GLY A 45 1.79 -23.23 -13.82
C GLY A 45 1.75 -22.07 -12.81
N GLU A 46 0.73 -21.20 -12.86
CA GLU A 46 0.54 -20.13 -11.89
C GLU A 46 -0.05 -20.63 -10.58
N TRP A 47 0.32 -19.98 -9.48
CA TRP A 47 -0.15 -20.34 -8.15
C TRP A 47 -1.29 -19.40 -7.74
N TYR A 48 -2.49 -19.65 -8.23
CA TYR A 48 -3.65 -18.74 -8.08
C TYR A 48 -3.92 -18.29 -6.63
N TRP A 49 -3.67 -19.17 -5.65
CA TRP A 49 -3.89 -18.89 -4.23
C TRP A 49 -2.91 -17.85 -3.67
N THR A 50 -1.73 -17.67 -4.29
CA THR A 50 -0.75 -16.67 -3.86
C THR A 50 -1.26 -15.24 -4.04
N TYR A 51 -2.04 -14.98 -5.10
CA TYR A 51 -2.66 -13.67 -5.29
C TYR A 51 -3.70 -13.39 -4.20
N GLY A 52 -4.47 -14.40 -3.78
CA GLY A 52 -5.37 -14.29 -2.63
C GLY A 52 -4.61 -14.01 -1.33
N MET A 53 -3.47 -14.66 -1.12
CA MET A 53 -2.57 -14.38 0.01
C MET A 53 -2.07 -12.93 -0.02
N LEU A 54 -1.69 -12.40 -1.18
CA LEU A 54 -1.26 -10.99 -1.32
C LEU A 54 -2.38 -10.01 -0.98
N VAL A 55 -3.63 -10.30 -1.35
CA VAL A 55 -4.79 -9.50 -0.94
C VAL A 55 -4.94 -9.50 0.59
N LEU A 56 -4.89 -10.68 1.22
CA LEU A 56 -4.99 -10.79 2.68
C LEU A 56 -3.83 -10.08 3.40
N LEU A 57 -2.61 -10.17 2.85
CA LEU A 57 -1.44 -9.47 3.37
C LEU A 57 -1.61 -7.95 3.25
N GLY A 58 -2.11 -7.45 2.13
CA GLY A 58 -2.46 -6.04 1.97
C GLY A 58 -3.49 -5.58 3.01
N PHE A 59 -4.54 -6.38 3.27
CA PHE A 59 -5.51 -6.09 4.33
C PHE A 59 -4.86 -6.05 5.72
N ALA A 60 -3.96 -6.98 6.03
CA ALA A 60 -3.21 -6.97 7.27
C ALA A 60 -2.35 -5.70 7.41
N LEU A 61 -1.71 -5.25 6.32
CA LEU A 61 -0.89 -4.03 6.30
C LEU A 61 -1.70 -2.74 6.38
N ILE A 62 -2.97 -2.73 5.93
CA ILE A 62 -3.88 -1.60 6.14
C ILE A 62 -4.30 -1.51 7.62
N THR A 63 -4.61 -2.66 8.23
CA THR A 63 -5.16 -2.72 9.60
C THR A 63 -4.07 -2.52 10.66
N VAL A 64 -2.87 -3.04 10.44
CA VAL A 64 -1.73 -2.87 11.34
C VAL A 64 -0.96 -1.61 10.93
N PRO A 65 -0.82 -0.58 11.80
CA PRO A 65 -0.08 0.64 11.49
C PRO A 65 1.44 0.40 11.53
N ALA A 66 1.95 -0.47 10.65
CA ALA A 66 3.35 -0.87 10.59
C ALA A 66 4.27 0.32 10.23
N GLY A 67 3.84 1.18 9.29
CA GLY A 67 4.59 2.38 8.89
C GLY A 67 4.82 3.36 10.05
N ARG A 68 3.85 3.49 10.94
CA ARG A 68 3.91 4.44 12.06
C ARG A 68 4.87 4.02 13.18
N ARG A 69 5.30 2.75 13.20
CA ARG A 69 6.23 2.21 14.22
C ARG A 69 7.62 1.90 13.70
N LEU A 70 7.76 1.58 12.40
CA LEU A 70 9.02 1.13 11.81
C LEU A 70 9.46 1.92 10.57
N GLY A 71 8.63 2.85 10.09
CA GLY A 71 8.84 3.56 8.83
C GLY A 71 9.05 5.06 8.97
N VAL A 72 9.35 5.71 7.83
CA VAL A 72 9.47 7.17 7.71
C VAL A 72 8.17 7.89 8.11
N ASP A 73 7.03 7.21 7.97
CA ASP A 73 5.71 7.63 8.44
C ASP A 73 5.72 8.05 9.94
N GLN A 74 6.57 7.45 10.79
CA GLN A 74 6.71 7.85 12.20
C GLN A 74 7.20 9.31 12.36
N TRP A 75 8.14 9.74 11.51
CA TRP A 75 8.66 11.12 11.52
C TRP A 75 7.69 12.11 10.87
N LEU A 76 6.91 11.66 9.88
CA LEU A 76 5.97 12.50 9.16
C LEU A 76 4.66 12.71 9.93
N SER A 77 4.23 11.73 10.72
CA SER A 77 2.98 11.74 11.48
C SER A 77 2.79 12.99 12.38
N PRO A 78 3.73 13.37 13.26
CA PRO A 78 3.54 14.54 14.12
C PRO A 78 3.51 15.87 13.35
N ARG A 79 4.26 15.97 12.24
CA ARG A 79 4.27 17.17 11.38
C ARG A 79 2.97 17.30 10.57
N LEU A 80 2.44 16.18 10.08
CA LEU A 80 1.16 16.13 9.36
C LEU A 80 -0.02 16.38 10.29
N GLN A 81 0.03 15.89 11.54
CA GLN A 81 -0.99 16.17 12.55
C GLN A 81 -1.03 17.66 12.93
N ALA A 82 0.13 18.30 13.14
CA ALA A 82 0.19 19.74 13.39
C ALA A 82 -0.36 20.57 12.21
N ALA A 83 -0.19 20.11 10.98
CA ALA A 83 -0.76 20.75 9.79
C ALA A 83 -2.26 20.42 9.56
N ALA A 84 -2.77 19.32 10.11
CA ALA A 84 -4.17 18.87 9.95
C ALA A 84 -5.20 19.74 10.66
N ASP A 85 -4.77 20.57 11.62
CA ASP A 85 -5.61 21.58 12.26
C ASP A 85 -5.89 22.77 11.35
N SER A 86 -4.99 23.05 10.40
CA SER A 86 -5.12 24.18 9.46
C SER A 86 -5.83 23.81 8.14
N SER A 87 -5.76 22.55 7.71
CA SER A 87 -6.21 22.16 6.37
C SER A 87 -6.83 20.75 6.31
N ARG A 88 -7.94 20.62 5.54
CA ARG A 88 -8.60 19.32 5.30
C ARG A 88 -7.71 18.35 4.53
N ILE A 89 -6.84 18.87 3.64
CA ILE A 89 -5.92 18.06 2.83
C ILE A 89 -4.86 17.42 3.72
N ALA A 90 -4.34 18.17 4.70
CA ALA A 90 -3.38 17.66 5.68
C ALA A 90 -4.00 16.55 6.57
N ARG A 91 -5.31 16.63 6.85
CA ARG A 91 -6.05 15.56 7.54
C ARG A 91 -6.22 14.29 6.71
N TRP A 92 -6.44 14.43 5.40
CA TRP A 92 -6.45 13.26 4.50
C TRP A 92 -5.07 12.62 4.41
N LEU A 93 -4.01 13.43 4.26
CA LEU A 93 -2.64 12.94 4.22
C LEU A 93 -2.21 12.29 5.54
N SER A 94 -2.64 12.81 6.70
CA SER A 94 -2.34 12.19 7.99
C SER A 94 -3.04 10.84 8.20
N TRP A 95 -4.18 10.61 7.54
CA TRP A 95 -4.84 9.30 7.55
C TRP A 95 -4.12 8.26 6.69
N LEU A 96 -3.36 8.70 5.67
CA LEU A 96 -2.60 7.81 4.78
C LEU A 96 -1.26 7.34 5.38
N VAL A 97 -0.88 7.92 6.53
CA VAL A 97 0.32 7.65 7.35
C VAL A 97 -0.07 6.90 8.65
#